data_AF-A0A947P6P7-F1
#
_entry.id   AF-A0A947P6P7-F1
#
_cell.length_a   1.000
_cell.length_b   1.000
_cell.length_c   1.000
_cell.angle_alpha   90.00
_cell.angle_beta   90.00
_cell.angle_gamma   90.00
#
_symmetry.space_group_name_H-M   'P 1'
#
loop_
_entity.id
_entity.type
_entity.pdbx_description
1 polymer ?
#
loop_
_entity_poly.entity_id
_entity_poly.type
_entity_poly.pdbx_seq_one_letter_code
_entity_poly.pdbx_strand_id
1 'polypeptide(L)'
;KKQKIKQLIGSGVQIMHVPGDSFGWIDLPKAMGQLAEFGITSIYSEGGSQVAGSLIQQGLVDEIQLFVAPKALGEGISTFSGFMKSLDSAIQLEWEDVQMLGPDVLIRGRLA
;
A
#
# COMPACT_ATOMS: atom_id res chain seq x y z
N LYS A 1 1.48 -13.90 -21.85
CA LYS A 1 0.38 -13.38 -20.97
C LYS A 1 -0.91 -14.20 -21.09
N LYS A 2 -1.55 -14.34 -22.26
CA LYS A 2 -2.83 -15.07 -22.42
C LYS A 2 -2.84 -16.52 -21.88
N GLN A 3 -1.77 -17.28 -22.10
CA GLN A 3 -1.68 -18.66 -21.58
C GLN A 3 -1.63 -18.72 -20.05
N LYS A 4 -0.87 -17.82 -19.41
CA LYS A 4 -0.77 -17.72 -17.96
C LYS A 4 -2.10 -17.31 -17.32
N ILE A 5 -2.82 -16.37 -17.94
CA ILE A 5 -4.18 -15.96 -17.52
C ILE A 5 -5.12 -17.17 -17.53
N LYS A 6 -5.13 -17.95 -18.62
CA LYS A 6 -5.97 -19.16 -18.71
C LYS A 6 -5.63 -20.20 -17.64
N GLN A 7 -4.35 -20.43 -17.36
CA GLN A 7 -3.92 -21.35 -16.30
C GLN A 7 -4.40 -20.90 -14.92
N LEU A 8 -4.25 -19.61 -14.60
CA LEU A 8 -4.70 -19.04 -13.32
C LEU A 8 -6.22 -19.17 -13.15
N ILE A 9 -6.99 -18.83 -14.19
CA ILE A 9 -8.45 -19.01 -14.19
C ILE A 9 -8.82 -20.49 -14.00
N GLY A 10 -8.09 -21.40 -14.67
CA GLY A 10 -8.26 -22.85 -14.49
C GLY A 10 -8.00 -23.34 -13.07
N SER A 11 -7.20 -22.61 -12.30
CA SER A 11 -6.95 -22.86 -10.87
C SER A 11 -7.93 -22.13 -9.93
N GLY A 12 -8.98 -21.50 -10.46
CA GLY A 12 -9.98 -20.77 -9.67
C GLY A 12 -9.58 -19.33 -9.31
N VAL A 13 -8.50 -18.79 -9.87
CA VAL A 13 -8.10 -17.40 -9.64
C VAL A 13 -9.00 -16.48 -10.45
N GLN A 14 -9.60 -15.49 -9.78
CA GLN A 14 -10.28 -14.38 -10.44
C GLN A 14 -9.26 -13.37 -10.95
N ILE A 15 -9.40 -12.95 -12.21
CA ILE A 15 -8.49 -11.99 -12.84
C ILE A 15 -9.26 -10.72 -13.14
N MET A 16 -8.84 -9.64 -12.49
CA MET A 16 -9.33 -8.30 -12.72
C MET A 16 -8.40 -7.57 -13.69
N HIS A 17 -8.97 -6.97 -14.73
CA HIS A 17 -8.23 -6.20 -15.73
C HIS A 17 -8.34 -4.70 -15.43
N VAL A 18 -7.24 -4.12 -14.96
CA VAL A 18 -7.14 -2.68 -14.70
C VAL A 18 -6.32 -2.01 -15.81
N PRO A 19 -6.72 -0.84 -16.32
CA PRO A 19 -5.89 -0.06 -17.23
C PRO A 19 -4.58 0.39 -16.56
N GLY A 20 -3.60 0.72 -17.39
CA GLY A 20 -2.35 1.29 -16.91
C GLY A 20 -2.46 2.81 -16.68
N ASP A 21 -1.64 3.34 -15.78
CA ASP A 21 -1.41 4.78 -15.63
C ASP A 21 -0.47 5.31 -16.74
N SER A 22 -0.14 6.61 -16.69
CA SER A 22 0.76 7.26 -17.65
C SER A 22 2.19 6.71 -17.67
N PHE A 23 2.58 5.97 -16.64
CA PHE A 23 3.90 5.36 -16.49
C PHE A 23 3.90 3.86 -16.81
N GLY A 24 2.74 3.30 -17.18
CA GLY A 24 2.57 1.89 -17.49
C GLY A 24 2.42 0.99 -16.26
N TRP A 25 2.23 1.57 -15.06
CA TRP A 25 1.86 0.85 -13.85
C TRP A 25 0.35 0.65 -13.76
N ILE A 26 -0.13 -0.04 -12.73
CA ILE A 26 -1.58 -0.18 -12.49
C ILE A 26 -2.13 1.18 -12.06
N ASP A 27 -3.21 1.63 -12.71
CA ASP A 27 -4.00 2.78 -12.27
C ASP A 27 -4.73 2.41 -10.96
N LEU A 28 -4.14 2.76 -9.82
CA LEU A 28 -4.64 2.38 -8.49
C LEU A 28 -6.06 2.88 -8.21
N PRO A 29 -6.43 4.15 -8.50
CA PRO A 29 -7.80 4.62 -8.32
C PRO A 29 -8.82 3.77 -9.08
N LYS A 30 -8.52 3.38 -10.32
CA LYS A 30 -9.40 2.49 -11.08
C LYS A 30 -9.40 1.06 -10.54
N ALA A 31 -8.27 0.56 -10.04
CA ALA A 31 -8.21 -0.73 -9.36
C ALA A 31 -9.13 -0.75 -8.13
N MET A 32 -9.10 0.29 -7.30
CA MET A 32 -9.98 0.42 -6.13
C MET A 32 -11.44 0.47 -6.53
N GLY A 33 -11.79 1.24 -7.58
CA GLY A 33 -13.14 1.29 -8.13
C GLY A 33 -13.65 -0.09 -8.58
N GLN A 34 -12.84 -0.87 -9.28
CA GLN A 34 -13.21 -2.23 -9.67
C GLN A 34 -13.34 -3.17 -8.46
N LEU A 35 -12.46 -3.08 -7.46
CA LEU A 35 -12.59 -3.88 -6.23
C LEU A 35 -13.91 -3.58 -5.50
N ALA A 36 -14.37 -2.33 -5.51
CA ALA A 36 -15.67 -1.96 -4.96
C ALA A 36 -16.84 -2.63 -5.72
N GLU A 37 -16.75 -2.81 -7.04
CA GLU A 37 -17.75 -3.57 -7.82
C GLU A 37 -17.82 -5.05 -7.41
N PHE A 38 -16.73 -5.61 -6.86
CA PHE A 38 -16.71 -6.95 -6.25
C PHE A 38 -17.24 -6.97 -4.81
N GLY A 39 -17.73 -5.83 -4.29
CA GLY A 39 -18.21 -5.70 -2.92
C GLY A 39 -17.08 -5.61 -1.88
N ILE A 40 -15.84 -5.38 -2.29
CA ILE A 40 -14.72 -5.18 -1.38
C ILE A 40 -14.77 -3.73 -0.88
N THR A 41 -15.08 -3.56 0.40
CA THR A 41 -15.27 -2.25 1.04
C THR A 41 -14.06 -1.78 1.86
N SER A 42 -13.13 -2.69 2.15
CA SER A 42 -11.91 -2.39 2.92
C SER A 42 -10.75 -3.23 2.42
N ILE A 43 -9.55 -2.64 2.36
CA ILE A 43 -8.33 -3.31 1.92
C ILE A 43 -7.26 -3.11 2.99
N TYR A 44 -6.62 -4.20 3.39
CA TYR A 44 -5.41 -4.13 4.21
C TYR A 44 -4.19 -4.37 3.32
N SER A 45 -3.35 -3.35 3.16
CA SER A 45 -2.19 -3.40 2.26
C SER A 45 -0.91 -3.66 3.04
N GLU A 46 -0.35 -4.85 2.87
CA GLU A 46 0.96 -5.26 3.40
C GLU A 46 2.04 -5.29 2.30
N GLY A 47 1.77 -4.63 1.18
CA GLY A 47 2.71 -4.58 0.05
C GLY A 47 4.04 -3.92 0.42
N GLY A 48 5.07 -4.20 -0.37
CA GLY A 48 6.38 -3.56 -0.18
C GLY A 48 6.35 -2.04 -0.34
N SER A 49 7.48 -1.39 -0.07
CA SER A 49 7.57 0.07 0.04
C SER A 49 7.07 0.86 -1.17
N GLN A 50 7.18 0.29 -2.37
CA GLN A 50 6.67 0.92 -3.60
C GLN A 50 5.14 0.92 -3.67
N VAL A 51 4.49 -0.15 -3.22
CA VAL A 51 3.02 -0.23 -3.17
C VAL A 51 2.50 0.73 -2.11
N ALA A 52 3.06 0.68 -0.90
CA ALA A 52 2.70 1.57 0.19
C ALA A 52 2.89 3.05 -0.22
N GLY A 53 4.04 3.39 -0.81
CA GLY A 53 4.30 4.76 -1.22
C GLY A 53 3.42 5.23 -2.39
N SER A 54 3.06 4.34 -3.32
CA SER A 54 2.13 4.67 -4.41
C SER A 54 0.71 4.94 -3.91
N LEU A 55 0.23 4.18 -2.92
CA LEU A 55 -1.07 4.41 -2.27
C LEU A 55 -1.08 5.74 -1.52
N ILE A 56 -0.03 6.01 -0.73
CA ILE A 56 0.13 7.25 0.03
C ILE A 56 0.18 8.46 -0.91
N GLN A 57 1.01 8.41 -1.96
CA GLN A 57 1.18 9.52 -2.90
C GLN A 57 -0.13 9.85 -3.64
N GLN A 58 -0.96 8.86 -3.89
CA GLN A 58 -2.25 9.01 -4.59
C GLN A 58 -3.42 9.30 -3.64
N GLY A 59 -3.18 9.44 -2.33
CA GLY A 59 -4.22 9.74 -1.35
C GLY A 59 -5.23 8.61 -1.16
N LEU A 60 -4.80 7.36 -1.33
CA LEU A 60 -5.64 6.16 -1.27
C LEU A 60 -5.50 5.42 0.07
N VAL A 61 -5.05 6.10 1.13
CA VAL A 61 -4.80 5.50 2.45
C VAL A 61 -5.60 6.24 3.50
N ASP A 62 -6.53 5.54 4.13
CA ASP A 62 -7.29 6.08 5.25
C ASP A 62 -6.55 5.93 6.59
N GLU A 63 -5.86 4.79 6.80
CA GLU A 63 -5.11 4.47 8.03
C GLU A 63 -3.73 3.87 7.69
N ILE A 64 -2.72 4.25 8.48
CA ILE A 64 -1.37 3.68 8.48
C ILE A 64 -1.12 2.97 9.80
N GLN A 65 -0.57 1.75 9.71
CA GLN A 65 -0.08 0.98 10.86
C GLN A 65 1.41 0.68 10.66
N LEU A 66 2.27 1.20 11.54
CA LEU A 66 3.70 0.92 11.54
C LEU A 66 4.06 0.01 12.70
N PHE A 67 4.67 -1.13 12.37
CA PHE A 67 5.20 -2.10 13.34
C PHE A 67 6.71 -1.95 13.43
N VAL A 68 7.21 -1.57 14.61
CA VAL A 68 8.63 -1.29 14.85
C VAL A 68 9.17 -2.27 15.89
N ALA A 69 10.10 -3.13 15.48
CA ALA A 69 10.78 -4.06 16.37
C ALA A 69 12.01 -3.40 17.01
N PRO A 70 12.40 -3.78 18.25
CA PRO A 70 13.60 -3.27 18.92
C PRO A 70 14.87 -3.97 18.39
N LYS A 71 15.11 -3.87 17.09
CA LYS A 71 16.22 -4.54 16.38
C LYS A 71 17.01 -3.54 15.55
N ALA A 72 18.34 -3.60 15.67
CA ALA A 72 19.26 -2.85 14.81
C ALA A 72 19.80 -3.78 13.71
N LEU A 73 19.47 -3.50 12.45
CA LEU A 73 19.82 -4.35 11.30
C LEU A 73 20.83 -3.72 10.32
N GLY A 74 21.29 -2.48 10.58
CA GLY A 74 22.17 -1.75 9.67
C GLY A 74 21.39 -1.03 8.56
N GLU A 75 21.97 -0.94 7.36
CA GLU A 75 21.33 -0.30 6.21
C GLU A 75 20.09 -1.09 5.78
N GLY A 76 18.97 -0.39 5.65
CA GLY A 76 17.68 -0.97 5.32
C GLY A 76 17.09 -0.43 4.01
N ILE A 77 15.96 -1.01 3.62
CA ILE A 77 15.12 -0.46 2.56
C ILE A 77 14.19 0.62 3.14
N SER A 78 13.85 1.63 2.34
CA SER A 78 12.89 2.66 2.76
C SER A 78 11.52 2.04 3.05
N THR A 79 10.86 2.47 4.13
CA THR A 79 9.48 2.06 4.47
C THR A 79 8.48 2.46 3.39
N PHE A 80 8.62 3.68 2.86
CA PHE A 80 7.81 4.20 1.75
C PHE A 80 8.73 4.63 0.61
N SER A 81 8.42 4.25 -0.62
CA SER A 81 9.19 4.61 -1.81
C SER A 81 8.28 4.94 -2.99
N GLY A 82 8.83 5.57 -4.03
CA GLY A 82 8.08 5.96 -5.24
C GLY A 82 7.73 7.44 -5.31
N PHE A 83 8.02 8.21 -4.26
CA PHE A 83 7.94 9.68 -4.30
C PHE A 83 9.16 10.30 -3.63
N MET A 84 9.50 11.51 -4.09
CA MET A 84 10.50 12.37 -3.47
C MET A 84 9.85 13.74 -3.29
N LYS A 85 9.67 14.15 -2.04
CA LYS A 85 9.09 15.44 -1.67
C LYS A 85 10.09 16.20 -0.80
N SER A 86 10.11 17.52 -0.94
CA SER A 86 10.82 18.39 0.00
C SER A 86 10.10 18.40 1.35
N LEU A 87 10.74 18.92 2.41
CA LEU A 87 10.10 19.05 3.71
C LEU A 87 8.80 19.88 3.62
N ASP A 88 8.81 20.97 2.86
CA ASP A 88 7.65 21.86 2.68
C ASP A 88 6.48 21.20 1.91
N SER A 89 6.77 20.12 1.18
CA SER A 89 5.75 19.35 0.46
C SER A 89 5.54 17.95 1.04
N ALA A 90 6.15 17.67 2.21
CA ALA A 90 6.12 16.37 2.82
C ALA A 90 4.68 15.94 3.10
N ILE A 91 4.45 14.63 3.01
CA ILE A 91 3.16 14.06 3.37
C ILE A 91 3.13 14.00 4.90
N GLN A 92 2.24 14.78 5.49
CA GLN A 92 2.11 14.86 6.94
C GLN A 92 1.31 13.66 7.45
N LEU A 93 1.82 13.03 8.50
CA LEU A 93 1.12 11.97 9.24
C LEU A 93 0.65 12.52 10.58
N GLU A 94 -0.53 12.10 10.99
CA GLU A 94 -1.10 12.34 12.31
C GLU A 94 -1.16 11.02 13.07
N TRP A 95 -0.38 10.90 14.14
CA TRP A 95 -0.42 9.73 15.01
C TRP A 95 -1.60 9.82 15.96
N GLU A 96 -2.43 8.78 15.96
CA GLU A 96 -3.63 8.70 16.77
C GLU A 96 -3.41 7.81 18.00
N ASP A 97 -2.59 6.76 17.86
CA ASP A 97 -2.36 5.78 18.91
C ASP A 97 -0.98 5.15 18.81
N VAL A 98 -0.37 4.84 19.96
CA VAL A 98 0.92 4.16 20.05
C VAL A 98 0.85 3.12 21.16
N GLN A 99 1.07 1.87 20.80
CA GLN A 99 0.88 0.72 21.67
C GLN A 99 2.11 -0.19 21.68
N MET A 100 2.43 -0.75 22.84
CA MET A 100 3.39 -1.86 22.94
C MET A 100 2.71 -3.16 22.52
N LEU A 101 3.33 -3.91 21.61
CA LEU A 101 2.95 -5.27 21.21
C LEU A 101 4.06 -6.24 21.64
N GLY A 102 4.03 -6.61 22.92
CA GLY A 102 5.14 -7.35 23.53
C GLY A 102 6.42 -6.50 23.49
N PRO A 103 7.50 -6.93 22.83
CA PRO A 103 8.72 -6.11 22.68
C PRO A 103 8.64 -5.07 21.56
N ASP A 104 7.68 -5.19 20.64
CA ASP A 104 7.53 -4.33 19.47
C ASP A 104 6.60 -3.14 19.77
N VAL A 105 6.60 -2.13 18.90
CA VAL A 105 5.70 -0.97 18.96
C VAL A 105 4.80 -0.94 17.73
N LEU A 106 3.50 -0.74 17.94
CA LEU A 106 2.54 -0.39 16.91
C LEU A 106 2.24 1.11 17.01
N ILE A 107 2.45 1.83 15.91
CA ILE A 107 2.06 3.22 15.74
C ILE A 107 0.91 3.25 14.72
N ARG A 108 -0.24 3.79 15.10
CA ARG A 108 -1.40 3.97 14.23
C ARG A 108 -1.66 5.46 13.97
N GLY A 109 -2.09 5.77 12.77
CA GLY A 109 -2.42 7.13 12.39
C GLY A 109 -3.00 7.22 10.99
N ARG A 110 -3.10 8.45 10.49
CA ARG A 110 -3.68 8.77 9.19
C ARG A 110 -2.83 9.82 8.45
N LEU A 111 -3.16 10.03 7.19
CA LEU A 111 -2.67 11.17 6.41
C LEU A 111 -3.41 12.44 6.87
N ALA A 112 -2.70 13.57 6.99
CA ALA A 112 -3.27 14.88 7.31
C ALA A 112 -3.80 15.61 6.06
#